data_AF-A0A356PCE4-F1
#
_entry.id   AF-A0A356PCE4-F1
#
_cell.length_a   1.000
_cell.length_b   1.000
_cell.length_c   1.000
_cell.angle_alpha   90.00
_cell.angle_beta   90.00
_cell.angle_gamma   90.00
#
_symmetry.space_group_name_H-M   'P 1'
#
loop_
_entity.id
_entity.type
_entity.pdbx_description
1 polymer ?
#
loop_
_entity_poly.entity_id
_entity_poly.type
_entity_poly.pdbx_seq_one_letter_code
_entity_poly.pdbx_strand_id
1 'polypeptide(L)' 'MFKKILVATDASEYSRRALITALELASTSGGEVELLFVMYIREPYWGYNA' A
#
# COMPACT_ATOMS: atom_id res chain seq x y z
N MET A 1 -12.60 4.76 15.48
CA MET A 1 -12.06 5.30 14.21
C MET A 1 -10.69 4.71 13.93
N PHE A 2 -10.28 4.61 12.67
CA PHE A 2 -9.03 3.95 12.27
C PHE A 2 -7.82 4.84 12.61
N LYS A 3 -6.88 4.32 13.39
CA LYS A 3 -5.61 5.02 13.70
C LYS A 3 -4.57 4.86 12.60
N LYS A 4 -4.63 3.76 11.84
CA LYS A 4 -3.73 3.45 10.73
C LYS A 4 -4.49 2.68 9.65
N ILE A 5 -4.30 3.04 8.39
CA ILE A 5 -4.89 2.41 7.22
C ILE A 5 -3.75 1.96 6.30
N LEU A 6 -3.71 0.67 5.96
CA LEU A 6 -2.78 0.14 4.96
C LEU A 6 -3.51 0.04 3.61
N VAL A 7 -2.96 0.69 2.58
CA VAL A 7 -3.49 0.68 1.22
C VAL A 7 -2.54 -0.12 0.34
N ALA A 8 -3.01 -1.23 -0.21
CA ALA A 8 -2.29 -1.94 -1.26
C ALA A 8 -2.46 -1.18 -2.59
N THR A 9 -1.38 -1.03 -3.36
CA THR A 9 -1.40 -0.47 -4.70
C THR A 9 -0.71 -1.38 -5.68
N ASP A 10 -1.30 -1.50 -6.87
CA ASP A 10 -0.74 -2.09 -8.08
C ASP A 10 -0.47 -1.00 -9.16
N ALA A 11 -0.49 0.27 -8.74
CA ALA A 11 -0.42 1.47 -9.58
C ALA A 11 -1.55 1.61 -10.64
N SER A 12 -2.67 0.89 -10.48
CA SER A 12 -3.85 1.07 -11.32
C SER A 12 -4.70 2.27 -10.91
N GLU A 13 -5.61 2.69 -11.79
CA GLU A 13 -6.63 3.70 -11.43
C GLU A 13 -7.57 3.22 -10.31
N TYR A 14 -7.75 1.91 -10.14
CA TYR A 14 -8.56 1.35 -9.05
C TYR A 14 -7.85 1.53 -7.71
N SER A 15 -6.55 1.22 -7.63
CA SER A 15 -5.78 1.45 -6.41
C SER A 15 -5.61 2.93 -6.08
N ARG A 16 -5.53 3.79 -7.11
CA ARG A 16 -5.58 5.25 -6.93
C ARG A 16 -6.85 5.70 -6.22
N ARG A 17 -8.02 5.20 -6.65
CA ARG A 17 -9.30 5.52 -5.98
C ARG A 17 -9.34 4.98 -4.55
N ALA A 18 -8.81 3.78 -4.31
CA ALA A 18 -8.70 3.23 -2.95
C ALA A 18 -7.85 4.12 -2.02
N LEU A 19 -6.73 4.66 -2.53
CA LEU A 19 -5.90 5.61 -1.79
C LEU A 19 -6.65 6.90 -1.46
N ILE A 20 -7.41 7.46 -2.41
CA ILE A 20 -8.22 8.67 -2.17
C ILE A 20 -9.22 8.43 -1.04
N THR A 21 -9.96 7.32 -1.08
CA THR A 21 -10.91 6.96 -0.02
C THR A 21 -10.21 6.75 1.33
N ALA A 22 -9.03 6.13 1.35
CA ALA A 22 -8.28 5.97 2.59
C ALA A 22 -7.84 7.32 3.19
N LEU A 23 -7.41 8.27 2.36
CA LEU A 23 -7.05 9.63 2.80
C LEU A 23 -8.26 10.36 3.37
N GLU A 24 -9.42 10.27 2.72
CA GLU A 24 -10.68 10.84 3.23
C GLU A 24 -11.01 10.25 4.61
N LEU A 25 -10.97 8.93 4.77
CA LEU A 25 -11.21 8.26 6.05
C LEU A 25 -10.21 8.66 7.14
N ALA A 26 -8.92 8.69 6.81
CA ALA A 26 -7.86 9.07 7.74
C ALA A 26 -7.98 10.53 8.19
N SER A 27 -8.35 11.44 7.27
CA SER A 27 -8.52 12.87 7.56
C SER A 27 -9.59 13.15 8.63
N THR A 28 -10.65 12.33 8.67
CA THR A 28 -11.69 12.49 9.71
C THR A 28 -11.17 12.19 11.12
N SER A 29 -10.12 11.36 11.22
CA SER A 29 -9.60 10.81 12.48
C SER A 29 -8.23 11.32 12.91
N GLY A 30 -7.55 12.08 12.05
CA GLY A 30 -6.12 12.30 12.20
C GLY A 30 -5.33 10.99 12.16
N GLY A 31 -5.83 9.99 11.43
CA GLY A 31 -5.18 8.70 11.25
C GLY A 31 -4.05 8.74 10.21
N GLU A 32 -3.21 7.71 10.22
CA GLU A 32 -2.12 7.56 9.26
C GLU A 32 -2.53 6.65 8.08
N VAL A 33 -1.96 6.92 6.90
CA VAL A 33 -2.09 6.05 5.72
C VAL A 33 -0.71 5.55 5.30
N GLU A 34 -0.57 4.24 5.18
CA GLU A 34 0.64 3.57 4.70
C GLU A 34 0.33 2.92 3.35
N LEU A 35 1.17 3.18 2.34
CA LEU A 35 0.99 2.68 0.97
C LEU A 35 1.97 1.53 0.71
N LEU A 36 1.45 0.38 0.27
CA LEU A 36 2.22 -0.84 0.01
C LEU A 36 2.10 -1.23 -1.46
N PHE A 37 3.24 -1.39 -2.13
CA PHE A 37 3.34 -2.01 -3.46
C PHE A 37 4.08 -3.34 -3.34
N VAL A 38 3.49 -4.41 -3.86
CA VAL A 38 4.11 -5.74 -3.87
C VAL A 38 4.62 -6.03 -5.28
N MET A 39 5.93 -6.18 -5.42
CA MET A 39 6.58 -6.55 -6.67
C MET A 39 7.09 -7.98 -6.60
N TYR A 40 6.79 -8.79 -7.62
CA TYR A 40 7.52 -10.04 -7.83
C TYR A 40 8.85 -9.74 -8.52
N ILE A 41 9.94 -10.18 -7.91
CA ILE A 41 11.30 -10.05 -8.46
C ILE A 41 11.75 -11.46 -8.83
N ARG A 42 12.14 -11.65 -10.10
CA ARG A 42 12.50 -12.97 -10.65
C ARG A 42 13.77 -13.51 -10.02
N GLU A 43 14.73 -12.64 -9.74
CA GLU A 43 15.96 -13.01 -9.04
C GLU A 43 15.74 -13.03 -7.52
N PRO A 44 16.08 -14.14 -6.83
CA PRO A 44 16.09 -14.14 -5.38
C PRO A 44 17.19 -13.19 -4.88
N TYR A 45 16.83 -12.25 -4.00
CA TYR A 45 17.77 -11.36 -3.31
C TYR A 45 18.80 -12.11 -2.47
N TRP A 46 18.50 -13.37 -2.11
CA TRP A 46 19.44 -14.27 -1.45
C TRP A 46 19.88 -15.35 -2.44
N GLY A 47 21.12 -15.23 -2.90
CA GLY A 47 21.69 -16.06 -3.96
C GLY A 47 21.57 -17.55 -3.65
N TYR A 48 20.90 -18.28 -4.54
CA TYR A 48 21.14 -19.70 -4.71
C TYR A 48 22.42 -19.88 -5.51
N ASN A 49 23.56 -19.79 -4.81
CA ASN A 49 24.77 -20.51 -5.19
C ASN A 49 24.67 -21.88 -4.52
N ALA A 50 24.10 -22.85 -5.22
CA ALA A 50 24.23 -24.27 -4.91
C ALA A 50 24.40 -25.02 -6.23
#